data_AF-A0A352T251-F1
#
_entry.id   AF-A0A352T251-F1
#
_cell.length_a   1.000
_cell.length_b   1.000
_cell.length_c   1.000
_cell.angle_alpha   90.00
_cell.angle_beta   90.00
_cell.angle_gamma   90.00
#
_symmetry.space_group_name_H-M   'P 1'
#
loop_
_entity.id
_entity.type
_entity.pdbx_description
1 polymer ?
#
loop_
_entity_poly.entity_id
_entity_poly.type
_entity_poly.pdbx_seq_one_letter_code
_entity_poly.pdbx_strand_id
1 'polypeptide(L)'
;MSNNTFSGLEMLKIAMLMEEEGYNLYKTGAENTSGKTKEFLLAASGQEFHHKEKFAKLYNELAASKEDESEYLYDDQVSGYLRAMIENQVFNKNEDLTDAFKDLKSAAKKSLETEELTVKVYTEMYKGVTGEAEKEIMARIIEEEKQHVEYFRNLLGEIE
;
A
#
# COMPACT_ATOMS: atom_id res chain seq x y z
N MET A 1 -15.58 8.24 9.35
CA MET A 1 -14.86 8.93 8.25
C MET A 1 -15.88 9.80 7.53
N SER A 2 -15.56 11.06 7.26
CA SER A 2 -16.43 11.95 6.49
C SER A 2 -16.67 11.36 5.09
N ASN A 3 -17.89 11.50 4.56
CA ASN A 3 -18.29 11.08 3.21
C ASN A 3 -17.58 11.92 2.13
N ASN A 4 -16.25 11.82 2.03
CA ASN A 4 -15.51 12.31 0.89
C ASN A 4 -15.46 11.17 -0.12
N THR A 5 -16.33 11.22 -1.12
CA THR A 5 -16.20 10.39 -2.32
C THR A 5 -15.03 10.92 -3.13
N PHE A 6 -13.88 10.24 -3.01
CA PHE A 6 -12.74 10.45 -3.90
C PHE A 6 -13.07 9.97 -5.32
N SER A 7 -12.53 10.66 -6.32
CA SER A 7 -12.52 10.18 -7.70
C SER A 7 -11.63 8.94 -7.85
N GLY A 8 -11.83 8.18 -8.92
CA GLY A 8 -10.97 7.03 -9.23
C GLY A 8 -9.48 7.41 -9.36
N LEU A 9 -9.17 8.59 -9.89
CA LEU A 9 -7.78 9.06 -10.02
C LEU A 9 -7.18 9.44 -8.66
N GLU A 10 -7.93 10.13 -7.78
CA GLU A 10 -7.50 10.41 -6.42
C GLU A 10 -7.28 9.12 -5.62
N MET A 11 -8.15 8.13 -5.78
CA MET A 11 -8.00 6.82 -5.15
C MET A 11 -6.75 6.09 -5.62
N LEU A 12 -6.47 6.07 -6.93
CA LEU A 12 -5.23 5.49 -7.47
C LEU A 12 -3.99 6.23 -6.95
N LYS A 13 -4.04 7.56 -6.86
CA LYS A 13 -2.97 8.36 -6.27
C LYS A 13 -2.75 8.00 -4.80
N ILE A 14 -3.82 7.83 -4.03
CA ILE A 14 -3.78 7.36 -2.64
C ILE A 14 -3.11 5.99 -2.54
N ALA A 15 -3.48 5.02 -3.38
CA ALA A 15 -2.82 3.71 -3.38
C ALA A 15 -1.32 3.83 -3.66
N MET A 16 -0.91 4.60 -4.68
CA MET A 16 0.51 4.81 -4.97
C MET A 16 1.29 5.43 -3.80
N LEU A 17 0.65 6.30 -3.02
CA LEU A 17 1.25 6.89 -1.81
C LEU A 17 1.37 5.86 -0.68
N MET A 18 0.38 4.98 -0.52
CA MET A 18 0.42 3.89 0.46
C MET A 18 1.55 2.90 0.15
N GLU A 19 1.67 2.46 -1.10
CA GLU A 19 2.73 1.56 -1.56
C GLU A 19 4.13 2.18 -1.40
N GLU A 20 4.23 3.50 -1.60
CA GLU A 20 5.47 4.22 -1.34
C GLU A 20 5.83 4.24 0.16
N GLU A 21 4.84 4.41 1.04
CA GLU A 21 5.05 4.35 2.48
C GLU A 21 5.44 2.94 2.94
N GLY A 22 4.78 1.89 2.44
CA GLY A 22 5.11 0.49 2.73
C GLY A 22 6.49 0.08 2.23
N TYR A 23 6.84 0.44 0.98
CA TYR A 23 8.19 0.27 0.44
C TYR A 23 9.25 0.89 1.36
N ASN A 24 9.05 2.15 1.76
CA ASN A 24 10.02 2.86 2.60
C ASN A 24 10.11 2.23 3.99
N LEU A 25 8.99 1.85 4.60
CA LEU A 25 8.95 1.16 5.89
C LEU A 25 9.81 -0.11 5.86
N TYR A 26 9.54 -1.01 4.91
CA TYR A 26 10.25 -2.28 4.82
C TYR A 26 11.71 -2.11 4.44
N LYS A 27 12.01 -1.20 3.50
CA LYS A 27 13.39 -0.89 3.12
C LYS A 27 14.20 -0.37 4.31
N THR A 28 13.68 0.60 5.07
CA THR A 28 14.36 1.13 6.26
C THR A 28 14.49 0.07 7.35
N GLY A 29 13.49 -0.80 7.53
CA GLY A 29 13.61 -1.96 8.42
C GLY A 29 14.73 -2.92 7.99
N ALA A 30 14.85 -3.21 6.70
CA ALA A 30 15.88 -4.09 6.15
C ALA A 30 17.31 -3.53 6.31
N GLU A 31 17.46 -2.20 6.29
CA GLU A 31 18.75 -1.52 6.53
C GLU A 31 19.26 -1.73 7.96
N ASN A 32 18.34 -1.91 8.93
CA ASN A 32 18.65 -2.03 10.36
C ASN A 32 18.59 -3.48 10.89
N THR A 33 18.38 -4.46 10.02
CA THR A 33 18.23 -5.88 10.40
C THR A 33 19.22 -6.78 9.67
N SER A 34 19.25 -8.06 10.00
CA SER A 34 20.11 -9.06 9.37
C SER A 34 19.45 -10.44 9.31
N GLY A 35 20.07 -11.38 8.58
CA GLY A 35 19.56 -12.74 8.43
C GLY A 35 18.16 -12.79 7.84
N LYS A 36 17.35 -13.74 8.33
CA LYS A 36 15.99 -14.00 7.84
C LYS A 36 15.07 -12.79 7.91
N THR A 37 15.20 -11.95 8.94
CA THR A 37 14.38 -10.72 9.06
C THR A 37 14.69 -9.75 7.93
N LYS A 38 15.96 -9.55 7.60
CA LYS A 38 16.35 -8.68 6.47
C LYS A 38 15.86 -9.21 5.14
N GLU A 39 16.02 -10.52 4.91
CA GLU A 39 15.55 -11.16 3.67
C GLU A 39 14.04 -11.02 3.49
N PHE A 40 13.28 -11.23 4.56
CA PHE A 40 11.84 -11.02 4.60
C PHE A 40 11.46 -9.57 4.25
N LEU A 41 12.07 -8.58 4.90
CA LEU A 41 11.76 -7.17 4.69
C LEU A 41 12.14 -6.69 3.28
N LEU A 42 13.25 -7.18 2.72
CA LEU A 42 13.62 -6.88 1.34
C LEU A 42 12.59 -7.45 0.35
N ALA A 43 12.14 -8.69 0.56
CA ALA A 43 11.11 -9.31 -0.26
C ALA A 43 9.79 -8.51 -0.20
N ALA A 44 9.35 -8.13 1.00
CA ALA A 44 8.16 -7.30 1.19
C ALA A 44 8.28 -5.93 0.49
N SER A 45 9.41 -5.22 0.67
CA SER A 45 9.64 -3.95 -0.04
C SER A 45 9.59 -4.09 -1.57
N GLY A 46 10.05 -5.23 -2.10
CA GLY A 46 10.00 -5.50 -3.54
C GLY A 46 8.56 -5.65 -4.07
N GLN A 47 7.64 -6.19 -3.27
CA GLN A 47 6.23 -6.30 -3.64
C GLN A 47 5.60 -4.90 -3.74
N GLU A 48 5.74 -4.09 -2.69
CA GLU A 48 5.20 -2.72 -2.63
C GLU A 48 5.66 -1.86 -3.82
N PHE A 49 6.95 -1.99 -4.19
CA PHE A 49 7.47 -1.30 -5.37
C PHE A 49 6.73 -1.72 -6.65
N HIS A 50 6.50 -3.02 -6.82
CA HIS A 50 5.80 -3.55 -7.99
C HIS A 50 4.32 -3.14 -8.02
N HIS A 51 3.67 -3.11 -6.87
CA HIS A 51 2.29 -2.63 -6.75
C HIS A 51 2.17 -1.16 -7.08
N LYS A 52 3.09 -0.31 -6.60
CA LYS A 52 3.17 1.10 -6.99
C LYS A 52 3.26 1.27 -8.51
N GLU A 53 4.06 0.44 -9.20
CA GLU A 53 4.15 0.47 -10.66
C GLU A 53 2.84 0.06 -11.35
N LYS A 54 2.13 -0.96 -10.83
CA LYS A 54 0.81 -1.35 -11.33
C LYS A 54 -0.21 -0.21 -11.18
N PHE A 55 -0.23 0.46 -10.03
CA PHE A 55 -1.12 1.60 -9.79
C PHE A 55 -0.75 2.82 -10.65
N ALA A 56 0.54 3.09 -10.86
CA ALA A 56 0.99 4.16 -11.75
C ALA A 56 0.53 3.91 -13.19
N LYS A 57 0.58 2.66 -13.67
CA LYS A 57 0.05 2.28 -14.98
C LYS A 57 -1.45 2.52 -15.08
N LEU A 58 -2.23 2.07 -14.09
CA LEU A 58 -3.67 2.30 -14.02
C LEU A 58 -4.02 3.79 -14.02
N TYR A 59 -3.29 4.58 -13.24
CA TYR A 59 -3.48 6.02 -13.17
C TYR A 59 -3.29 6.66 -14.55
N ASN A 60 -2.20 6.33 -15.24
CA ASN A 60 -1.90 6.88 -16.57
C ASN A 60 -2.95 6.49 -17.62
N GLU A 61 -3.43 5.24 -17.59
CA GLU A 61 -4.49 4.76 -18.48
C GLU A 61 -5.82 5.50 -18.24
N LEU A 62 -6.21 5.67 -16.97
CA LEU A 62 -7.43 6.39 -16.61
C LEU A 62 -7.32 7.90 -16.91
N ALA A 63 -6.17 8.51 -16.63
CA ALA A 63 -5.92 9.93 -16.84
C ALA A 63 -5.92 10.30 -18.33
N ALA A 64 -5.39 9.43 -19.20
CA ALA A 64 -5.42 9.65 -20.65
C ALA A 64 -6.84 9.74 -21.23
N SER A 65 -7.83 9.12 -20.57
CA SER A 65 -9.25 9.22 -20.95
C SER A 65 -9.96 10.47 -20.38
N LYS A 66 -9.26 11.26 -19.54
CA LYS A 66 -9.79 12.37 -18.73
C LYS A 66 -8.80 13.53 -18.61
N GLU A 67 -8.10 13.88 -19.70
CA GLU A 67 -6.97 14.84 -19.68
C GLU A 67 -7.27 16.12 -18.88
N ASP A 68 -8.42 16.77 -19.12
CA ASP A 68 -8.82 18.02 -18.43
C ASP A 68 -9.13 17.86 -16.92
N GLU A 69 -9.43 16.64 -16.44
CA GLU A 69 -9.80 16.38 -15.04
C GLU A 69 -8.63 15.87 -14.18
N SER A 70 -7.43 15.69 -14.75
CA SER A 70 -6.29 15.03 -14.08
C SER A 70 -5.11 15.96 -13.75
N GLU A 71 -5.06 17.16 -14.33
CA GLU A 71 -3.88 18.05 -14.26
C GLU A 71 -3.52 18.44 -12.81
N TYR A 72 -4.51 18.69 -11.96
CA TYR A 72 -4.29 19.05 -10.56
C TYR A 72 -3.65 17.94 -9.71
N LEU A 73 -3.74 16.67 -10.12
CA LEU A 73 -3.18 15.53 -9.37
C LEU A 73 -1.67 15.36 -9.57
N TYR A 74 -1.07 16.11 -10.50
CA TYR A 74 0.37 16.27 -10.63
C TYR A 74 0.93 17.36 -9.71
N ASP A 75 0.08 18.16 -9.07
CA ASP A 75 0.51 19.19 -8.14
C ASP A 75 0.99 18.58 -6.81
N ASP A 76 2.14 19.06 -6.33
CA ASP A 76 2.77 18.57 -5.10
C ASP A 76 1.95 18.91 -3.85
N GLN A 77 1.20 20.03 -3.85
CA GLN A 77 0.32 20.40 -2.73
C GLN A 77 -0.88 19.46 -2.67
N VAL A 78 -1.44 19.08 -3.81
CA VAL A 78 -2.54 18.09 -3.89
C VAL A 78 -2.04 16.73 -3.44
N SER A 79 -0.86 16.31 -3.88
CA SER A 79 -0.23 15.07 -3.40
C SER A 79 0.02 15.12 -1.88
N GLY A 80 0.46 16.26 -1.36
CA GLY A 80 0.62 16.50 0.08
C GLY A 80 -0.71 16.46 0.84
N TYR A 81 -1.77 17.02 0.28
CA TYR A 81 -3.12 16.99 0.86
C TYR A 81 -3.66 15.56 0.94
N LEU A 82 -3.60 14.81 -0.17
CA LEU A 82 -4.04 13.41 -0.20
C LEU A 82 -3.23 12.55 0.77
N ARG A 83 -1.90 12.76 0.82
CA ARG A 83 -1.02 12.09 1.79
C ARG A 83 -1.46 12.42 3.23
N ALA A 84 -1.74 13.68 3.55
CA ALA A 84 -2.20 14.09 4.88
C ALA A 84 -3.57 13.49 5.27
N MET A 85 -4.44 13.23 4.29
CA MET A 85 -5.73 12.57 4.55
C MET A 85 -5.60 11.09 4.90
N ILE A 86 -4.59 10.40 4.34
CA ILE A 86 -4.31 8.99 4.61
C ILE A 86 -3.25 8.79 5.70
N GLU A 87 -2.62 9.87 6.15
CA GLU A 87 -1.58 9.83 7.16
C GLU A 87 -2.11 9.22 8.46
N ASN A 88 -1.37 8.25 9.00
CA ASN A 88 -1.77 7.46 10.17
C ASN A 88 -3.02 6.60 9.97
N GLN A 89 -3.55 6.47 8.75
CA GLN A 89 -4.56 5.45 8.46
C GLN A 89 -3.89 4.09 8.41
N VAL A 90 -2.90 3.89 7.52
CA VAL A 90 -2.20 2.60 7.35
C VAL A 90 -0.83 2.58 8.01
N PHE A 91 -0.05 3.65 7.85
CA PHE A 91 1.26 3.80 8.46
C PHE A 91 1.23 5.00 9.41
N ASN A 92 1.38 4.73 10.71
CA ASN A 92 1.48 5.78 11.72
C ASN A 92 2.93 6.26 11.81
N LYS A 93 3.19 7.49 11.37
CA LYS A 93 4.56 8.06 11.36
C LYS A 93 5.11 8.37 12.75
N ASN A 94 4.24 8.42 13.75
CA ASN A 94 4.62 8.58 15.16
C ASN A 94 4.71 7.24 15.90
N GLU A 95 4.50 6.12 15.20
CA GLU A 95 4.65 4.80 15.79
C GLU A 95 6.11 4.52 16.11
N ASP A 96 6.37 4.05 17.32
CA ASP A 96 7.69 3.54 17.66
C ASP A 96 7.90 2.19 16.99
N LEU A 97 8.64 2.21 15.88
CA LEU A 97 8.97 1.02 15.10
C LEU A 97 10.21 0.28 15.64
N THR A 98 10.80 0.71 16.75
CA THR A 98 12.02 0.11 17.33
C THR A 98 11.85 -1.40 17.52
N ASP A 99 10.68 -1.82 18.01
CA ASP A 99 10.37 -3.23 18.25
C ASP A 99 9.70 -3.92 17.06
N ALA A 100 9.23 -3.17 16.05
CA ALA A 100 8.49 -3.73 14.92
C ALA A 100 9.36 -4.67 14.08
N PHE A 101 10.68 -4.44 14.03
CA PHE A 101 11.60 -5.22 13.18
C PHE A 101 12.73 -5.90 13.97
N LYS A 102 12.59 -6.03 15.30
CA LYS A 102 13.64 -6.62 16.16
C LYS A 102 13.94 -8.09 15.84
N ASP A 103 12.94 -8.82 15.36
CA ASP A 103 13.03 -10.21 14.94
C ASP A 103 11.99 -10.51 13.85
N LEU A 104 12.09 -11.70 13.26
CA LEU A 104 11.20 -12.13 12.18
C LEU A 104 9.73 -12.19 12.64
N LYS A 105 9.48 -12.55 13.90
CA LYS A 105 8.13 -12.64 14.45
C LYS A 105 7.46 -11.26 14.51
N SER A 106 8.16 -10.27 15.03
CA SER A 106 7.68 -8.91 15.16
C SER A 106 7.49 -8.28 13.78
N ALA A 107 8.43 -8.53 12.86
CA ALA A 107 8.33 -8.07 11.48
C ALA A 107 7.11 -8.66 10.75
N ALA A 108 6.92 -9.98 10.82
CA ALA A 108 5.78 -10.65 10.22
C ALA A 108 4.44 -10.20 10.83
N LYS A 109 4.41 -9.93 12.14
CA LYS A 109 3.21 -9.39 12.80
C LYS A 109 2.87 -7.99 12.29
N LYS A 110 3.87 -7.10 12.20
CA LYS A 110 3.66 -5.75 11.69
C LYS A 110 3.19 -5.78 10.23
N SER A 111 3.84 -6.59 9.40
CA SER A 111 3.44 -6.78 8.00
C SER A 111 2.00 -7.27 7.89
N LEU A 112 1.59 -8.28 8.66
CA LEU A 112 0.21 -8.78 8.67
C LEU A 112 -0.80 -7.67 8.98
N GLU A 113 -0.55 -6.86 10.01
CA GLU A 113 -1.42 -5.75 10.39
C GLU A 113 -1.54 -4.70 9.27
N THR A 114 -0.42 -4.40 8.60
CA THR A 114 -0.37 -3.52 7.42
C THR A 114 -1.21 -4.09 6.28
N GLU A 115 -0.99 -5.33 5.87
CA GLU A 115 -1.71 -5.91 4.72
C GLU A 115 -3.21 -6.06 4.97
N GLU A 116 -3.61 -6.47 6.16
CA GLU A 116 -5.03 -6.58 6.52
C GLU A 116 -5.76 -5.24 6.40
N LEU A 117 -5.04 -4.14 6.59
CA LEU A 117 -5.56 -2.80 6.43
C LEU A 117 -5.50 -2.32 4.97
N THR A 118 -4.42 -2.60 4.25
CA THR A 118 -4.31 -2.36 2.79
C THR A 118 -5.46 -3.03 2.03
N VAL A 119 -5.76 -4.30 2.32
CA VAL A 119 -6.92 -5.03 1.74
C VAL A 119 -8.23 -4.30 1.98
N LYS A 120 -8.47 -3.77 3.19
CA LYS A 120 -9.70 -3.04 3.51
C LYS A 120 -9.80 -1.76 2.68
N VAL A 121 -8.71 -0.98 2.62
CA VAL A 121 -8.67 0.26 1.85
C VAL A 121 -8.89 -0.01 0.37
N TYR A 122 -8.20 -0.98 -0.22
CA TYR A 122 -8.33 -1.31 -1.64
C TYR A 122 -9.71 -1.88 -1.98
N THR A 123 -10.31 -2.66 -1.07
CA THR A 123 -11.70 -3.12 -1.24
C THR A 123 -12.70 -1.96 -1.26
N GLU A 124 -12.50 -0.92 -0.44
CA GLU A 124 -13.31 0.30 -0.51
C GLU A 124 -13.05 1.08 -1.80
N MET A 125 -11.80 1.19 -2.23
CA MET A 125 -11.42 1.83 -3.50
C MET A 125 -12.07 1.15 -4.71
N TYR A 126 -12.07 -0.17 -4.73
CA TYR A 126 -12.67 -0.97 -5.79
C TYR A 126 -14.13 -0.58 -6.07
N LYS A 127 -14.90 -0.20 -5.04
CA LYS A 127 -16.30 0.24 -5.20
C LYS A 127 -16.45 1.53 -6.01
N GLY A 128 -15.42 2.37 -6.03
CA GLY A 128 -15.38 3.63 -6.77
C GLY A 128 -14.81 3.49 -8.19
N VAL A 129 -14.23 2.34 -8.54
CA VAL A 129 -13.70 2.08 -9.89
C VAL A 129 -14.84 1.70 -10.83
N THR A 130 -14.99 2.41 -11.94
CA THR A 130 -16.09 2.21 -12.89
C THR A 130 -15.67 1.48 -14.17
N GLY A 131 -14.42 1.59 -14.59
CA GLY A 131 -13.90 0.92 -15.77
C GLY A 131 -13.55 -0.55 -15.51
N GLU A 132 -13.87 -1.42 -16.49
CA GLU A 132 -13.75 -2.87 -16.32
C GLU A 132 -12.29 -3.34 -16.30
N ALA A 133 -11.42 -2.74 -17.10
CA ALA A 133 -9.99 -3.07 -17.12
C ALA A 133 -9.31 -2.68 -15.79
N GLU A 134 -9.66 -1.50 -15.27
CA GLU A 134 -9.14 -0.98 -14.01
C GLU A 134 -9.64 -1.81 -12.82
N LYS A 135 -10.92 -2.23 -12.85
CA LYS A 135 -11.47 -3.17 -11.87
C LYS A 135 -10.72 -4.51 -11.91
N GLU A 136 -10.42 -5.05 -13.08
CA GLU A 136 -9.72 -6.32 -13.18
C GLU A 136 -8.32 -6.24 -12.54
N ILE A 137 -7.58 -5.16 -12.80
CA ILE A 137 -6.25 -4.97 -12.20
C ILE A 137 -6.36 -4.74 -10.69
N MET A 138 -7.28 -3.91 -10.23
CA MET A 138 -7.52 -3.69 -8.79
C MET A 138 -7.90 -4.99 -8.08
N ALA A 139 -8.76 -5.82 -8.68
CA ALA A 139 -9.14 -7.12 -8.13
C ALA A 139 -7.94 -8.07 -8.00
N ARG A 140 -7.03 -8.06 -8.98
CA ARG A 140 -5.79 -8.85 -8.91
C ARG A 140 -4.88 -8.37 -7.77
N ILE A 141 -4.70 -7.06 -7.60
CA ILE A 141 -3.89 -6.50 -6.51
C ILE A 141 -4.50 -6.84 -5.14
N ILE A 142 -5.82 -6.67 -4.98
CA ILE A 142 -6.52 -7.06 -3.73
C ILE A 142 -6.32 -8.54 -3.41
N GLU A 143 -6.31 -9.40 -4.43
CA GLU A 143 -6.08 -10.83 -4.24
C GLU A 143 -4.61 -11.14 -3.87
N GLU A 144 -3.65 -10.43 -4.48
CA GLU A 144 -2.24 -10.49 -4.08
C GLU A 144 -2.06 -10.09 -2.60
N GLU A 145 -2.68 -9.00 -2.13
CA GLU A 145 -2.58 -8.63 -0.71
C GLU A 145 -3.24 -9.62 0.25
N LYS A 146 -4.34 -10.25 -0.16
CA LYS A 146 -4.92 -11.34 0.64
C LYS A 146 -3.96 -12.54 0.74
N GLN A 147 -3.24 -12.85 -0.33
CA GLN A 147 -2.22 -13.90 -0.30
C GLN A 147 -1.06 -13.49 0.62
N HIS A 148 -0.67 -12.22 0.67
CA HIS A 148 0.30 -11.72 1.65
C HIS A 148 -0.20 -11.87 3.09
N VAL A 149 -1.46 -11.52 3.37
CA VAL A 149 -2.11 -11.74 4.67
C VAL A 149 -2.04 -13.22 5.07
N GLU A 150 -2.39 -14.14 4.18
CA GLU A 150 -2.35 -15.58 4.45
C GLU A 150 -0.91 -16.07 4.68
N TYR A 151 0.03 -15.63 3.85
CA TYR A 151 1.44 -15.96 3.97
C TYR A 151 2.01 -15.50 5.33
N PHE A 152 1.79 -14.25 5.73
CA PHE A 152 2.27 -13.72 7.00
C PHE A 152 1.61 -14.39 8.21
N ARG A 153 0.31 -14.73 8.11
CA ARG A 153 -0.39 -15.49 9.16
C ARG A 153 0.18 -16.89 9.33
N ASN A 154 0.46 -17.60 8.24
CA ASN A 154 1.09 -18.92 8.28
C ASN A 154 2.51 -18.85 8.85
N LEU A 155 3.31 -17.89 8.39
CA LEU A 155 4.66 -17.66 8.90
C LEU A 155 4.67 -17.43 10.41
N LEU A 156 3.72 -16.63 10.94
CA LEU A 156 3.59 -16.43 12.38
C LEU A 156 3.28 -17.73 13.13
N GLY A 157 2.38 -18.56 12.59
CA GLY A 157 2.04 -19.85 13.18
C GLY A 157 3.20 -20.87 13.20
N GLU A 158 4.16 -20.75 12.28
CA GLU A 158 5.37 -21.58 12.24
C GLU A 158 6.48 -21.08 13.19
N ILE A 159 6.45 -19.80 13.58
CA ILE A 159 7.45 -19.16 14.46
C ILE A 159 7.04 -19.23 15.96
N GLU A 160 5.78 -19.59 16.25
CA GLU A 160 5.30 -19.85 17.63
C GLU A 160 5.89 -21.12 18.26
#